data_AF-A0A978TTS0-F1
#
_entry.id   AF-A0A978TTS0-F1
#
_cell.length_a   1.000
_cell.length_b   1.000
_cell.length_c   1.000
_cell.angle_alpha   90.00
_cell.angle_beta   90.00
_cell.angle_gamma   90.00
#
_symmetry.space_group_name_H-M   'P 1'
#
loop_
_entity.id
_entity.type
_entity.pdbx_description
1 polymer ?
#
loop_
_entity_poly.entity_id
_entity_poly.type
_entity_poly.pdbx_seq_one_letter_code
_entity_poly.pdbx_strand_id
1 'polypeptide(L)'
;MQSKPKFTQFIIGAIAVAVAAIVLEGIIKTGFGALGQTPGDRAWSYVIALLVTWGISGAGSAGKALLSPQIGSISEMISSVASGAFLGFFYAGVFAENNPQVAIGGAVVGGILALVAAILWRRRLVWGMVVAIAGALHGYGFALLVGTQAIDRLVAGLFGGGTIWGIVCIVYLFFSVNSLRLAVQILGKLSAISRQPSA
;
A
#
# COMPACT_ATOMS: atom_id res chain seq x y z
N MET A 1 15.45 0.67 -31.95
CA MET A 1 14.83 -0.60 -31.53
C MET A 1 13.39 -0.35 -31.14
N GLN A 2 12.44 -0.58 -32.05
CA GLN A 2 11.00 -0.45 -31.80
C GLN A 2 10.52 -1.66 -30.98
N SER A 3 10.27 -1.50 -29.68
CA SER A 3 9.53 -2.53 -28.94
C SER A 3 8.12 -2.60 -29.51
N LYS A 4 7.72 -3.77 -30.03
CA LYS A 4 6.37 -3.99 -30.55
C LYS A 4 5.35 -3.62 -29.45
N PRO A 5 4.22 -2.97 -29.79
CA PRO A 5 3.25 -2.44 -28.82
C PRO A 5 2.71 -3.50 -27.84
N LYS A 6 2.72 -4.78 -28.23
CA LYS A 6 2.37 -5.94 -27.39
C LYS A 6 3.42 -6.23 -26.29
N PHE A 7 4.70 -6.01 -26.56
CA PHE A 7 5.79 -6.25 -25.61
C PHE A 7 5.78 -5.23 -24.47
N THR A 8 5.54 -3.96 -24.78
CA THR A 8 5.42 -2.90 -23.76
C THR A 8 4.23 -3.13 -22.83
N GLN A 9 3.08 -3.57 -23.36
CA GLN A 9 1.91 -3.93 -22.54
C GLN A 9 2.20 -5.11 -21.62
N PHE A 10 2.90 -6.14 -22.13
CA PHE A 10 3.34 -7.27 -21.33
C PHE A 10 4.23 -6.84 -20.17
N ILE A 11 5.21 -5.95 -20.41
CA ILE A 11 6.09 -5.42 -19.35
C ILE A 11 5.30 -4.66 -18.28
N ILE A 12 4.39 -3.78 -18.67
CA ILE A 12 3.61 -2.98 -17.70
C ILE A 12 2.71 -3.89 -16.86
N GLY A 13 2.07 -4.89 -17.48
CA GLY A 13 1.29 -5.90 -16.76
C GLY A 13 2.16 -6.72 -15.80
N ALA A 14 3.33 -7.16 -16.24
CA ALA A 14 4.28 -7.90 -15.40
C ALA A 14 4.73 -7.08 -14.19
N ILE A 15 5.02 -5.77 -14.36
CA ILE A 15 5.35 -4.86 -13.25
C ILE A 15 4.19 -4.77 -12.26
N ALA A 16 2.95 -4.61 -12.74
CA ALA A 16 1.78 -4.53 -11.88
C ALA A 16 1.62 -5.80 -11.02
N VAL A 17 1.75 -6.98 -11.65
CA VAL A 17 1.66 -8.27 -10.96
C VAL A 17 2.80 -8.46 -9.96
N ALA A 18 4.04 -8.12 -10.35
CA ALA A 18 5.20 -8.24 -9.46
C ALA A 18 5.05 -7.35 -8.21
N VAL A 19 4.63 -6.09 -8.39
CA VAL A 19 4.37 -5.18 -7.27
C VAL A 19 3.28 -5.73 -6.36
N ALA A 20 2.18 -6.21 -6.94
CA ALA A 20 1.08 -6.79 -6.17
C ALA A 20 1.54 -8.00 -5.36
N ALA A 21 2.33 -8.90 -5.96
CA ALA A 21 2.85 -10.09 -5.28
C ALA A 21 3.78 -9.73 -4.12
N ILE A 22 4.73 -8.82 -4.33
CA ILE A 22 5.69 -8.36 -3.31
C ILE A 22 4.98 -7.71 -2.13
N VAL A 23 4.03 -6.82 -2.40
CA VAL A 23 3.28 -6.13 -1.33
C VAL A 23 2.37 -7.11 -0.60
N LEU A 24 1.68 -8.00 -1.31
CA LEU A 24 0.79 -8.99 -0.72
C LEU A 24 1.55 -9.98 0.15
N GLU A 25 2.74 -10.44 -0.27
CA GLU A 25 3.60 -11.30 0.53
C GLU A 25 3.96 -10.63 1.87
N GLY A 26 4.40 -9.37 1.84
CA GLY A 26 4.67 -8.60 3.04
C GLY A 26 3.45 -8.52 3.95
N ILE A 27 2.29 -8.14 3.39
CA ILE A 27 1.03 -8.01 4.13
C ILE A 27 0.63 -9.33 4.79
N ILE A 28 0.70 -10.45 4.07
CA ILE A 28 0.34 -11.77 4.59
C ILE A 28 1.26 -12.13 5.77
N LYS A 29 2.59 -12.04 5.57
CA LYS A 29 3.56 -12.47 6.58
C LYS A 29 3.54 -11.60 7.82
N THR A 30 3.38 -10.28 7.69
CA THR A 30 3.31 -9.38 8.86
C THR A 30 1.92 -9.33 9.47
N GLY A 31 0.87 -9.47 8.67
CA GLY A 31 -0.53 -9.46 9.10
C GLY A 31 -0.90 -10.68 9.93
N PHE A 32 -0.53 -11.89 9.47
CA PHE A 32 -0.76 -13.10 10.27
C PHE A 32 0.05 -13.13 11.57
N GLY A 33 1.27 -12.56 11.58
CA GLY A 33 2.05 -12.41 12.82
C GLY A 33 1.48 -11.38 13.79
N ALA A 34 0.73 -10.39 13.30
CA ALA A 34 0.04 -9.40 14.12
C ALA A 34 -1.29 -9.91 14.70
N LEU A 35 -1.94 -10.87 14.03
CA LEU A 35 -3.17 -11.49 14.52
C LEU A 35 -2.87 -12.28 15.80
N GLY A 36 -3.63 -11.97 16.87
CA GLY A 36 -3.48 -12.61 18.18
C GLY A 36 -2.55 -11.89 19.16
N GLN A 37 -1.83 -10.85 18.72
CA GLN A 37 -1.10 -9.97 19.64
C GLN A 37 -2.07 -9.03 20.36
N THR A 38 -1.86 -8.86 21.66
CA THR A 38 -2.68 -8.04 22.54
C THR A 38 -1.91 -6.81 23.02
N PRO A 39 -2.60 -5.76 23.53
CA PRO A 39 -1.94 -4.58 24.09
C PRO A 39 -0.94 -4.85 25.22
N GLY A 40 -1.01 -6.02 25.85
CA GLY A 40 -0.05 -6.45 26.88
C GLY A 40 1.24 -7.05 26.33
N ASP A 41 1.29 -7.39 25.04
CA ASP A 41 2.43 -8.09 24.45
C ASP A 41 3.54 -7.12 24.05
N ARG A 42 4.80 -7.55 24.20
CA ARG A 42 5.97 -6.74 23.82
C ARG A 42 5.98 -6.39 22.32
N ALA A 43 5.34 -7.21 21.49
CA ALA A 43 5.23 -6.99 20.05
C ALA A 43 4.07 -6.05 19.67
N TRP A 44 3.29 -5.53 20.62
CA TRP A 44 2.16 -4.65 20.33
C TRP A 44 2.58 -3.33 19.64
N SER A 45 3.73 -2.78 20.03
CA SER A 45 4.32 -1.60 19.38
C SER A 45 4.57 -1.83 17.88
N TYR A 46 4.94 -3.05 17.50
CA TYR A 46 5.11 -3.45 16.12
C TYR A 46 3.77 -3.52 15.36
N VAL A 47 2.73 -4.07 15.99
CA VAL A 47 1.37 -4.08 15.42
C VAL A 47 0.84 -2.67 15.18
N ILE A 48 1.06 -1.75 16.12
CA ILE A 48 0.70 -0.34 15.95
C ILE A 48 1.44 0.26 14.75
N ALA A 49 2.75 0.04 14.64
CA ALA A 49 3.54 0.57 13.54
C ALA A 49 3.05 0.06 12.18
N LEU A 50 2.70 -1.23 12.09
CA LEU A 50 2.08 -1.82 10.89
C LEU A 50 0.76 -1.15 10.54
N LEU A 51 -0.15 -1.04 11.52
CA LEU A 51 -1.47 -0.42 11.32
C LEU A 51 -1.34 1.03 10.84
N VAL A 52 -0.47 1.82 11.47
CA VAL A 52 -0.22 3.21 11.07
C VAL A 52 0.32 3.27 9.65
N THR A 53 1.29 2.43 9.31
CA THR A 53 1.94 2.46 7.99
C THR A 53 0.98 2.04 6.88
N TRP A 54 0.21 0.98 7.10
CA TRP A 54 -0.80 0.52 6.14
C TRP A 54 -1.95 1.52 6.00
N GLY A 55 -2.37 2.11 7.13
CA GLY A 55 -3.38 3.16 7.16
C GLY A 55 -2.97 4.36 6.31
N ILE A 56 -1.78 4.91 6.57
CA ILE A 56 -1.23 6.06 5.82
C ILE A 56 -1.07 5.71 4.34
N SER A 57 -0.53 4.53 4.01
CA SER A 57 -0.36 4.10 2.63
C SER A 57 -1.70 4.00 1.88
N GLY A 58 -2.69 3.33 2.48
CA GLY A 58 -4.01 3.15 1.87
C GLY A 58 -4.78 4.46 1.70
N ALA A 59 -4.81 5.29 2.75
CA ALA A 59 -5.48 6.59 2.70
C ALA A 59 -4.79 7.56 1.74
N GLY A 60 -3.46 7.62 1.74
CA GLY A 60 -2.69 8.50 0.87
C GLY A 60 -2.89 8.19 -0.62
N SER A 61 -2.94 6.90 -0.97
CA SER A 61 -3.20 6.48 -2.36
C SER A 61 -4.61 6.86 -2.80
N ALA A 62 -5.62 6.63 -1.95
CA ALA A 62 -6.98 7.05 -2.25
C ALA A 62 -7.11 8.58 -2.37
N GLY A 63 -6.32 9.33 -1.61
CA GLY A 63 -6.24 10.78 -1.70
C GLY A 63 -5.91 11.28 -3.11
N LYS A 64 -5.07 10.55 -3.87
CA LYS A 64 -4.81 10.88 -5.29
C LYS A 64 -6.05 10.78 -6.18
N ALA A 65 -6.94 9.84 -5.88
CA ALA A 65 -8.17 9.62 -6.64
C ALA A 65 -9.30 10.58 -6.23
N LEU A 66 -9.34 10.99 -4.96
CA LEU A 66 -10.49 11.67 -4.35
C LEU A 66 -10.29 13.18 -4.13
N LEU A 67 -9.04 13.65 -4.02
CA LEU A 67 -8.73 15.04 -3.65
C LEU A 67 -8.32 15.87 -4.87
N SER A 68 -8.21 17.19 -4.67
CA SER A 68 -7.74 18.11 -5.69
C SER A 68 -6.34 17.73 -6.21
N PRO A 69 -5.96 18.08 -7.46
CA PRO A 69 -4.70 17.61 -8.05
C PRO A 69 -3.44 17.93 -7.22
N GLN A 70 -3.43 19.07 -6.53
CA GLN A 70 -2.33 19.49 -5.67
C GLN A 70 -2.22 18.60 -4.43
N ILE A 71 -3.33 18.41 -3.72
CA ILE A 71 -3.39 17.61 -2.48
C ILE A 71 -3.24 16.11 -2.79
N GLY A 72 -3.87 15.64 -3.86
CA GLY A 72 -3.81 14.25 -4.29
C GLY A 72 -2.39 13.82 -4.64
N SER A 73 -1.57 14.73 -5.17
CA SER A 73 -0.18 14.41 -5.48
C SER A 73 0.74 14.42 -4.25
N ILE A 74 0.46 15.24 -3.23
CA ILE A 74 1.13 15.14 -1.92
C ILE A 74 0.72 13.83 -1.24
N SER A 75 -0.57 13.47 -1.31
CA SER A 75 -1.11 12.23 -0.74
C SER A 75 -0.48 10.98 -1.36
N GLU A 76 -0.27 11.00 -2.68
CA GLU A 76 0.48 9.95 -3.39
C GLU A 76 1.92 9.84 -2.89
N MET A 77 2.60 10.96 -2.68
CA MET A 77 3.97 10.96 -2.17
C MET A 77 4.04 10.37 -0.76
N ILE A 78 3.12 10.76 0.13
CA ILE A 78 2.99 10.18 1.47
C ILE A 78 2.74 8.68 1.39
N SER A 79 1.81 8.24 0.53
CA SER A 79 1.51 6.83 0.32
C SER A 79 2.73 6.05 -0.18
N SER A 80 3.49 6.64 -1.10
CA SER A 80 4.70 6.07 -1.63
C SER A 80 5.75 5.86 -0.54
N VAL A 81 6.00 6.89 0.28
CA VAL A 81 6.96 6.80 1.40
C VAL A 81 6.53 5.75 2.41
N ALA A 82 5.26 5.74 2.82
CA ALA A 82 4.75 4.73 3.75
C ALA A 82 4.87 3.31 3.19
N SER A 83 4.58 3.12 1.91
CA SER A 83 4.73 1.82 1.23
C SER A 83 6.19 1.38 1.14
N GLY A 84 7.09 2.31 0.81
CA GLY A 84 8.52 2.05 0.76
C GLY A 84 9.11 1.72 2.14
N ALA A 85 8.67 2.44 3.17
CA ALA A 85 9.08 2.19 4.54
C ALA A 85 8.60 0.81 5.03
N PHE A 86 7.36 0.43 4.70
CA PHE A 86 6.86 -0.91 5.01
C PHE A 86 7.69 -2.02 4.35
N LEU A 87 7.92 -1.93 3.03
CA LEU A 87 8.69 -2.94 2.31
C LEU A 87 10.15 -2.98 2.77
N GLY A 88 10.75 -1.82 3.02
CA GLY A 88 12.10 -1.71 3.56
C GLY A 88 12.23 -2.34 4.94
N PHE A 89 11.25 -2.08 5.82
CA PHE A 89 11.16 -2.73 7.13
C PHE A 89 11.09 -4.25 6.99
N PHE A 90 10.14 -4.73 6.18
CA PHE A 90 9.86 -6.15 6.04
C PHE A 90 11.05 -6.92 5.46
N TYR A 91 11.58 -6.50 4.31
CA TYR A 91 12.68 -7.22 3.68
C TYR A 91 13.98 -7.10 4.45
N ALA A 92 14.33 -5.93 5.00
CA ALA A 92 15.52 -5.82 5.83
C ALA A 92 15.43 -6.68 7.09
N GLY A 93 14.24 -6.74 7.72
CA GLY A 93 13.99 -7.65 8.84
C GLY A 93 14.15 -9.11 8.46
N VAL A 94 13.59 -9.55 7.33
CA VAL A 94 13.71 -10.93 6.84
C VAL A 94 15.16 -11.30 6.55
N PHE A 95 15.93 -10.43 5.90
CA PHE A 95 17.34 -10.69 5.59
C PHE A 95 18.26 -10.64 6.81
N ALA A 96 17.84 -9.97 7.89
CA ALA A 96 18.61 -9.83 9.12
C ALA A 96 18.07 -10.68 10.27
N GLU A 97 17.40 -11.80 9.96
CA GLU A 97 16.88 -12.76 10.95
C GLU A 97 15.99 -12.11 12.03
N ASN A 98 15.16 -11.15 11.62
CA ASN A 98 14.27 -10.35 12.47
C ASN A 98 14.98 -9.44 13.50
N ASN A 99 16.21 -9.00 13.21
CA ASN A 99 16.87 -7.98 14.02
C ASN A 99 16.11 -6.64 13.92
N PRO A 100 15.56 -6.11 15.04
CA PRO A 100 14.71 -4.92 15.03
C PRO A 100 15.45 -3.66 14.62
N GLN A 101 16.74 -3.53 14.93
CA GLN A 101 17.53 -2.35 14.55
C GLN A 101 17.73 -2.30 13.04
N VAL A 102 18.00 -3.45 12.42
CA VAL A 102 18.18 -3.54 10.97
C VAL A 102 16.85 -3.33 10.24
N ALA A 103 15.74 -3.85 10.77
CA ALA A 103 14.41 -3.61 10.22
C ALA A 103 14.02 -2.12 10.25
N ILE A 104 14.28 -1.42 11.35
CA ILE A 104 14.06 0.04 11.45
C ILE A 104 14.95 0.79 10.45
N GLY A 105 16.24 0.42 10.35
CA GLY A 105 17.14 0.99 9.34
C GLY A 105 16.63 0.77 7.91
N GLY A 106 16.14 -0.43 7.62
CA GLY A 106 15.50 -0.78 6.35
C GLY A 106 14.26 0.07 6.06
N ALA A 107 13.43 0.35 7.06
CA ALA A 107 12.27 1.21 6.92
C ALA A 107 12.66 2.64 6.51
N VAL A 108 13.69 3.20 7.15
CA VAL A 108 14.21 4.54 6.83
C VAL A 108 14.74 4.58 5.41
N VAL A 109 15.61 3.62 5.04
CA VAL A 109 16.18 3.54 3.70
C VAL A 109 15.10 3.34 2.64
N GLY A 110 14.16 2.42 2.86
CA GLY A 110 13.04 2.15 1.95
C GLY A 110 12.13 3.36 1.76
N GLY A 111 11.84 4.09 2.84
CA GLY A 111 11.06 5.33 2.79
C GLY A 111 11.76 6.43 2.00
N ILE A 112 13.07 6.62 2.21
CA ILE A 112 13.88 7.61 1.46
C ILE A 112 13.94 7.25 -0.02
N LEU A 113 14.19 5.97 -0.36
CA LEU A 113 14.24 5.52 -1.75
C LEU A 113 12.89 5.74 -2.45
N ALA A 114 11.79 5.44 -1.77
CA ALA A 114 10.45 5.70 -2.29
C ALA A 114 10.14 7.20 -2.43
N LEU A 115 10.61 8.05 -1.50
CA LEU A 115 10.49 9.50 -1.62
C LEU A 115 11.22 10.02 -2.86
N VAL A 116 12.49 9.61 -3.02
CA VAL A 116 13.31 9.99 -4.18
C VAL A 116 12.65 9.53 -5.47
N ALA A 117 12.18 8.28 -5.51
CA ALA A 117 11.44 7.74 -6.64
C ALA A 117 10.15 8.55 -6.93
N ALA A 118 9.42 8.94 -5.90
CA ALA A 118 8.21 9.75 -6.02
C ALA A 118 8.48 11.16 -6.54
N ILE A 119 9.63 11.75 -6.23
CA ILE A 119 10.05 13.06 -6.76
C ILE A 119 10.48 12.91 -8.22
N LEU A 120 11.36 11.95 -8.52
CA LEU A 120 11.96 11.78 -9.86
C LEU A 120 10.96 11.27 -10.90
N TRP A 121 10.04 10.37 -10.51
CA TRP A 121 9.10 9.73 -11.42
C TRP A 121 7.65 10.18 -11.22
N ARG A 122 7.42 11.27 -10.49
CA ARG A 122 6.08 11.83 -10.20
C ARG A 122 5.15 11.93 -11.42
N ARG A 123 5.71 12.32 -12.57
CA ARG A 123 4.95 12.55 -13.81
C ARG A 123 4.74 11.28 -14.63
N ARG A 124 5.40 10.16 -14.27
CA ARG A 124 5.28 8.90 -15.00
C ARG A 124 4.05 8.15 -14.53
N LEU A 125 3.17 7.84 -15.48
CA LEU A 125 1.98 7.02 -15.24
C LEU A 125 2.31 5.69 -14.57
N VAL A 126 3.40 5.02 -14.98
CA VAL A 126 3.85 3.75 -14.37
C VAL A 126 4.06 3.88 -12.86
N TRP A 127 4.68 4.97 -12.39
CA TRP A 127 4.89 5.17 -10.95
C TRP A 127 3.57 5.34 -10.20
N GLY A 128 2.65 6.12 -10.75
CA GLY A 128 1.33 6.29 -10.15
C GLY A 128 0.53 4.98 -10.10
N MET A 129 0.71 4.09 -11.07
CA MET A 129 0.14 2.74 -11.04
C MET A 129 0.72 1.91 -9.89
N VAL A 130 2.05 1.92 -9.72
CA VAL A 130 2.75 1.18 -8.65
C VAL A 130 2.26 1.63 -7.27
N VAL A 131 2.20 2.94 -7.02
CA VAL A 131 1.73 3.49 -5.74
C VAL A 131 0.25 3.15 -5.51
N ALA A 132 -0.58 3.23 -6.56
CA ALA A 132 -2.00 2.91 -6.46
C ALA A 132 -2.26 1.43 -6.13
N ILE A 133 -1.49 0.50 -6.71
CA ILE A 133 -1.56 -0.93 -6.39
C ILE A 133 -1.14 -1.18 -4.94
N ALA A 134 0.02 -0.63 -4.54
CA ALA A 134 0.53 -0.81 -3.18
C ALA A 134 -0.45 -0.25 -2.13
N GLY A 135 -0.96 0.96 -2.36
CA GLY A 135 -1.95 1.59 -1.49
C GLY A 135 -3.29 0.84 -1.45
N ALA A 136 -3.76 0.29 -2.57
CA ALA A 136 -4.96 -0.54 -2.58
C ALA A 136 -4.80 -1.77 -1.68
N LEU A 137 -3.65 -2.45 -1.78
CA LEU A 137 -3.35 -3.64 -0.98
C LEU A 137 -3.17 -3.30 0.51
N HIS A 138 -2.42 -2.24 0.85
CA HIS A 138 -2.29 -1.79 2.23
C HIS A 138 -3.63 -1.36 2.83
N GLY A 139 -4.45 -0.63 2.07
CA GLY A 139 -5.79 -0.24 2.50
C GLY A 139 -6.70 -1.45 2.77
N TYR A 140 -6.61 -2.48 1.92
CA TYR A 140 -7.32 -3.74 2.12
C TYR A 140 -6.80 -4.51 3.35
N GLY A 141 -5.49 -4.67 3.48
CA GLY A 141 -4.87 -5.34 4.63
C GLY A 141 -5.22 -4.64 5.95
N PHE A 142 -5.21 -3.30 5.96
CA PHE A 142 -5.66 -2.51 7.10
C PHE A 142 -7.15 -2.74 7.39
N ALA A 143 -8.01 -2.67 6.38
CA ALA A 143 -9.45 -2.92 6.54
C ALA A 143 -9.72 -4.31 7.13
N LEU A 144 -8.97 -5.34 6.72
CA LEU A 144 -9.10 -6.69 7.24
C LEU A 144 -8.77 -6.74 8.74
N LEU A 145 -7.64 -6.16 9.16
CA LEU A 145 -7.26 -6.11 10.58
C LEU A 145 -8.28 -5.34 11.42
N VAL A 146 -8.67 -4.14 10.98
CA VAL A 146 -9.68 -3.32 11.66
C VAL A 146 -11.04 -4.02 11.69
N GLY A 147 -11.41 -4.75 10.64
CA GLY A 147 -12.64 -5.55 10.57
C GLY A 147 -12.65 -6.67 11.61
N THR A 148 -11.56 -7.41 11.76
CA THR A 148 -11.46 -8.45 12.81
C THR A 148 -11.61 -7.85 14.21
N GLN A 149 -11.00 -6.68 14.43
CA GLN A 149 -11.08 -5.92 15.69
C GLN A 149 -12.48 -5.34 15.97
N ALA A 150 -13.25 -5.04 14.92
CA ALA A 150 -14.64 -4.63 15.03
C ALA A 150 -15.52 -5.81 15.45
N ILE A 151 -15.37 -6.95 14.79
CA ILE A 151 -16.13 -8.17 15.08
C ILE A 151 -15.88 -8.63 16.52
N ASP A 152 -14.62 -8.69 16.94
CA ASP A 152 -14.24 -9.11 18.30
C ASP A 152 -14.92 -8.26 19.38
N ARG A 153 -14.93 -6.93 19.19
CA ARG A 153 -15.61 -6.00 20.12
C ARG A 153 -17.13 -6.12 20.09
N LEU A 154 -17.74 -6.33 18.92
CA LEU A 154 -19.19 -6.54 18.81
C LEU A 154 -19.61 -7.83 19.53
N VAL A 155 -18.84 -8.91 19.37
CA VAL A 155 -19.09 -10.18 20.07
C VAL A 155 -18.91 -10.02 21.58
N ALA A 156 -17.94 -9.23 22.02
CA ALA A 156 -17.75 -8.89 23.44
C ALA A 156 -18.81 -7.95 24.04
N GLY A 157 -19.84 -7.57 23.27
CA GLY A 157 -20.91 -6.65 23.73
C GLY A 157 -20.49 -5.17 23.79
N LEU A 158 -19.29 -4.83 23.31
CA LEU A 158 -18.77 -3.46 23.25
C LEU A 158 -19.25 -2.77 21.97
N PHE A 159 -20.56 -2.56 21.85
CA PHE A 159 -21.21 -2.06 20.63
C PHE A 159 -20.59 -0.75 20.11
N GLY A 160 -20.38 0.24 20.97
CA GLY A 160 -19.82 1.54 20.55
C GLY A 160 -18.43 1.40 19.93
N GLY A 161 -17.55 0.63 20.55
CA GLY A 161 -16.23 0.33 20.01
C GLY A 161 -16.33 -0.45 18.70
N GLY A 162 -17.11 -1.53 18.69
CA GLY A 162 -17.34 -2.35 17.50
C GLY A 162 -17.84 -1.55 16.30
N THR A 163 -18.81 -0.67 16.49
CA THR A 163 -19.34 0.21 15.42
C THR A 163 -18.28 1.18 14.90
N ILE A 164 -17.48 1.82 15.76
CA ILE A 164 -16.42 2.74 15.33
C ILE A 164 -15.40 1.99 14.46
N TRP A 165 -14.90 0.85 14.92
CA TRP A 165 -13.96 0.04 14.13
C TRP A 165 -14.61 -0.49 12.83
N GLY A 166 -15.90 -0.81 12.86
CA GLY A 166 -16.66 -1.20 11.66
C GLY A 166 -16.73 -0.08 10.61
N ILE A 167 -16.98 1.16 11.03
CA ILE A 167 -16.98 2.33 10.12
C ILE A 167 -15.59 2.54 9.53
N VAL A 168 -14.53 2.46 10.35
CA VAL A 168 -13.14 2.59 9.88
C VAL A 168 -12.84 1.51 8.83
N CYS A 169 -13.29 0.26 9.04
CA CYS A 169 -13.13 -0.82 8.09
C CYS A 169 -13.78 -0.48 6.73
N ILE A 170 -15.04 -0.03 6.75
CA ILE A 170 -15.78 0.35 5.53
C ILE A 170 -15.08 1.49 4.79
N VAL A 171 -14.60 2.52 5.50
CA VAL A 171 -13.86 3.64 4.92
C VAL A 171 -12.59 3.16 4.21
N TYR A 172 -11.85 2.23 4.81
CA TYR A 172 -10.64 1.71 4.21
C TYR A 172 -10.88 0.73 3.05
N LEU A 173 -11.99 -0.02 3.06
CA LEU A 173 -12.44 -0.75 1.87
C LEU A 173 -12.76 0.22 0.72
N PHE A 174 -13.44 1.33 1.01
CA PHE A 174 -13.70 2.37 0.02
C PHE A 174 -12.40 2.98 -0.52
N PHE A 175 -11.42 3.28 0.34
CA PHE A 175 -10.10 3.77 -0.09
C PHE A 175 -9.34 2.76 -0.94
N SER A 176 -9.40 1.47 -0.57
CA SER A 176 -8.78 0.39 -1.33
C SER A 176 -9.37 0.28 -2.74
N VAL A 177 -10.70 0.29 -2.86
CA VAL A 177 -11.39 0.23 -4.17
C VAL A 177 -11.06 1.44 -5.04
N ASN A 178 -11.04 2.65 -4.48
CA ASN A 178 -10.68 3.85 -5.24
C ASN A 178 -9.23 3.83 -5.72
N SER A 179 -8.31 3.33 -4.89
CA SER A 179 -6.90 3.13 -5.28
C SER A 179 -6.77 2.10 -6.41
N LEU A 180 -7.49 0.98 -6.31
CA LEU A 180 -7.49 -0.04 -7.36
C LEU A 180 -8.08 0.49 -8.68
N ARG A 181 -9.18 1.24 -8.59
CA ARG A 181 -9.79 1.91 -9.75
C ARG A 181 -8.80 2.85 -10.42
N LEU A 182 -8.05 3.63 -9.65
CA LEU A 182 -7.01 4.51 -10.17
C LEU A 182 -5.90 3.72 -10.89
N ALA A 183 -5.43 2.62 -10.30
CA ALA A 183 -4.44 1.74 -10.93
C ALA A 183 -4.93 1.21 -12.29
N VAL A 184 -6.16 0.72 -12.35
CA VAL A 184 -6.79 0.21 -13.58
C VAL A 184 -6.95 1.31 -14.64
N GLN A 185 -7.36 2.51 -14.24
CA GLN A 185 -7.44 3.66 -15.15
C GLN A 185 -6.09 4.04 -15.75
N ILE A 186 -5.04 4.05 -14.92
CA ILE A 186 -3.68 4.34 -15.36
C ILE A 186 -3.18 3.25 -16.32
N LEU A 187 -3.43 1.98 -16.00
CA LEU A 187 -3.09 0.85 -16.87
C LEU A 187 -3.80 0.96 -18.23
N GLY A 188 -5.09 1.33 -18.23
CA GLY A 188 -5.85 1.59 -19.45
C GLY A 188 -5.23 2.69 -20.30
N LYS A 189 -4.86 3.83 -19.69
CA LYS A 189 -4.16 4.94 -20.39
C LYS A 189 -2.82 4.51 -20.97
N LEU A 190 -2.02 3.79 -20.19
CA LEU A 190 -0.73 3.25 -20.63
C LEU A 190 -0.88 2.28 -21.81
N SER A 191 -1.89 1.41 -21.76
CA SER A 191 -2.19 0.47 -22.85
C SER A 191 -2.66 1.15 -24.13
N ALA A 192 -3.34 2.31 -24.02
CA ALA A 192 -3.78 3.10 -25.15
C ALA A 192 -2.62 3.84 -25.81
N ILE A 193 -1.75 4.47 -25.00
CA ILE A 193 -0.53 5.14 -25.48
C ILE A 193 0.37 4.16 -26.24
N SER A 194 0.52 2.93 -25.72
CA SER A 194 1.34 1.92 -26.38
C SER A 194 0.77 1.44 -27.72
N ARG A 195 -0.50 1.72 -28.05
CA ARG A 195 -1.15 1.32 -29.31
C ARG A 195 -1.09 2.41 -30.39
N GLN A 196 -0.80 3.66 -30.04
CA GLN A 196 -0.66 4.72 -31.05
C GLN A 196 0.64 4.51 -31.83
N PRO A 197 0.60 4.49 -33.18
CA PRO A 197 1.81 4.47 -33.99
C PRO A 197 2.60 5.75 -33.73
N SER A 198 3.89 5.62 -33.41
CA SER A 198 4.81 6.74 -33.40
C SER A 198 4.83 7.33 -34.82
N ALA A 199 4.31 8.55 -34.97
CA ALA A 199 4.43 9.33 -36.20
C ALA A 199 5.90 9.57 -36.54
#